data_AF-A0A3R7X661-F1
#
_entry.id   AF-A0A3R7X661-F1
#
_cell.length_a   1.000
_cell.length_b   1.000
_cell.length_c   1.000
_cell.angle_alpha   90.00
_cell.angle_beta   90.00
_cell.angle_gamma   90.00
#
_symmetry.space_group_name_H-M   'P 1'
#
loop_
_entity.id
_entity.type
_entity.pdbx_description
1 polymer ?
#
loop_
_entity_poly.entity_id
_entity_poly.type
_entity_poly.pdbx_seq_one_letter_code
_entity_poly.pdbx_strand_id
1 'polypeptide(L)'
;MRSIPRIISSVLVALVYVHAVSVTVFPNGESTGGVPLDVLPEHVTSGQTLAAYLSTFVDVEGIIVDAKDSAKKIIADRVVTGKGVHVHAYDDIQDHDNLYLIPPDFHFVWPYVEFGHRVAIESTQSPTGKPIVLESFSESPRVFLLHDFFTSDQADELIERTLSITTAEQKLKRSRVLTKE
;
A
#
# COMPACT_ATOMS: atom_id res chain seq x y z
N MET A 1 60.28 19.43 34.39
CA MET A 1 60.32 19.21 32.93
C MET A 1 59.22 18.22 32.57
N ARG A 2 58.22 18.72 31.82
CA ARG A 2 57.22 18.06 30.96
C ARG A 2 56.42 16.85 31.48
N SER A 3 55.14 17.15 31.72
CA SER A 3 53.99 16.25 31.71
C SER A 3 53.80 15.54 30.37
N ILE A 4 53.34 14.29 30.41
CA ILE A 4 52.64 13.66 29.28
C ILE A 4 51.31 13.13 29.83
N PRO A 5 50.15 13.75 29.50
CA PRO A 5 48.88 13.12 29.77
C PRO A 5 48.62 12.07 28.69
N ARG A 6 48.50 10.80 29.10
CA ARG A 6 47.93 9.74 28.27
C ARG A 6 46.43 10.01 28.14
N ILE A 7 46.02 10.62 27.03
CA ILE A 7 44.62 10.63 26.61
C ILE A 7 44.31 9.23 26.10
N ILE A 8 43.71 8.39 26.94
CA ILE A 8 43.08 7.15 26.49
C ILE A 8 41.73 7.56 25.90
N SER A 9 41.74 7.83 24.60
CA SER A 9 40.51 8.02 23.81
C SER A 9 39.78 6.67 23.76
N SER A 10 38.74 6.51 24.58
CA SER A 10 37.88 5.35 24.54
C SER A 10 36.90 5.54 23.39
N VAL A 11 37.21 4.95 22.24
CA VAL A 11 36.25 4.79 21.13
C VAL A 11 35.21 3.79 21.60
N LEU A 12 34.02 4.30 21.96
CA LEU A 12 32.84 3.49 22.20
C LEU A 12 32.36 2.97 20.84
N VAL A 13 32.75 1.76 20.46
CA VAL A 13 32.13 1.06 19.34
C VAL A 13 30.75 0.64 19.79
N ALA A 14 29.73 1.41 19.42
CA ALA A 14 28.35 0.99 19.56
C ALA A 14 28.11 -0.18 18.59
N LEU A 15 27.91 -1.38 19.13
CA LEU A 15 27.44 -2.52 18.37
C LEU A 15 25.98 -2.22 18.01
N VAL A 16 25.74 -1.62 16.84
CA VAL A 16 24.37 -1.49 16.32
C VAL A 16 23.93 -2.90 15.95
N TYR A 17 23.01 -3.46 16.74
CA TYR A 17 22.39 -4.74 16.41
C TYR A 17 21.50 -4.49 15.19
N VAL A 18 22.00 -4.83 14.01
CA VAL A 18 21.23 -4.76 12.77
C VAL A 18 20.27 -5.94 12.80
N HIS A 19 19.05 -5.70 13.28
CA HIS A 19 17.98 -6.69 13.17
C HIS A 19 17.46 -6.65 11.75
N ALA A 20 17.23 -7.82 11.15
CA ALA A 20 16.45 -7.92 9.92
C ALA A 20 14.96 -7.99 10.30
N VAL A 21 14.11 -7.47 9.43
CA VAL A 21 12.65 -7.56 9.55
C VAL A 21 12.15 -8.54 8.50
N SER A 22 11.46 -9.59 8.93
CA SER A 22 10.92 -10.62 8.05
C SER A 22 9.58 -10.15 7.48
N VAL A 23 9.46 -10.08 6.16
CA VAL A 23 8.25 -9.60 5.45
C VAL A 23 7.81 -10.60 4.39
N THR A 24 6.59 -10.44 3.87
CA THR A 24 6.15 -11.14 2.66
C THR A 24 5.84 -10.13 1.57
N VAL A 25 6.43 -10.30 0.39
CA VAL A 25 6.32 -9.34 -0.71
C VAL A 25 5.42 -9.87 -1.81
N PHE A 26 4.48 -9.06 -2.27
CA PHE A 26 3.47 -9.40 -3.26
C PHE A 26 3.49 -8.44 -4.45
N PRO A 27 3.07 -8.91 -5.64
CA PRO A 27 2.59 -8.02 -6.70
C PRO A 27 1.41 -7.18 -6.22
N ASN A 28 1.22 -6.00 -6.83
CA ASN A 28 0.14 -5.08 -6.47
C ASN A 28 -1.24 -5.75 -6.59
N GLY A 29 -2.01 -5.79 -5.50
CA GLY A 29 -3.36 -6.36 -5.48
C GLY A 29 -3.43 -7.88 -5.32
N GLU A 30 -2.32 -8.60 -5.17
CA GLU A 30 -2.32 -10.05 -4.96
C GLU A 30 -2.31 -10.41 -3.46
N SER A 31 -3.05 -11.46 -3.07
CA SER A 31 -3.05 -11.99 -1.70
C SER A 31 -2.35 -13.35 -1.58
N THR A 32 -2.00 -13.95 -2.71
CA THR A 32 -1.37 -15.28 -2.79
C THR A 32 -0.08 -15.20 -3.58
N GLY A 33 0.78 -16.22 -3.46
CA GLY A 33 2.06 -16.27 -4.19
C GLY A 33 3.12 -15.27 -3.71
N GLY A 34 2.98 -14.70 -2.50
CA GLY A 34 3.96 -13.80 -1.93
C GLY A 34 5.30 -14.47 -1.63
N VAL A 35 6.37 -13.69 -1.70
CA VAL A 35 7.75 -14.14 -1.49
C VAL A 35 8.23 -13.68 -0.11
N PRO A 36 8.55 -14.60 0.83
CA PRO A 36 9.09 -14.24 2.14
C PRO A 36 10.54 -13.77 2.01
N LEU A 37 10.87 -12.64 2.65
CA LEU A 37 12.20 -12.02 2.59
C LEU A 37 12.57 -11.37 3.93
N ASP A 38 13.87 -11.36 4.23
CA ASP A 38 14.42 -10.60 5.35
C ASP A 38 14.97 -9.26 4.84
N VAL A 39 14.45 -8.15 5.36
CA VAL A 39 14.84 -6.80 4.99
C VAL A 39 15.78 -6.22 6.05
N LEU A 40 16.98 -5.83 5.62
CA LEU A 40 17.97 -5.14 6.43
C LEU A 40 17.87 -3.62 6.20
N PRO A 41 18.30 -2.79 7.16
CA PRO A 41 18.36 -1.33 7.01
C PRO A 41 19.11 -0.86 5.75
N GLU A 42 20.16 -1.57 5.35
CA GLU A 42 20.93 -1.25 4.13
C GLU A 42 20.15 -1.40 2.83
N HIS A 43 19.07 -2.20 2.82
CA HIS A 43 18.16 -2.33 1.68
C HIS A 43 17.19 -1.13 1.57
N VAL A 44 17.03 -0.33 2.64
CA VAL A 44 16.01 0.72 2.75
C VAL A 44 16.64 2.11 2.95
N THR A 45 17.55 2.48 2.04
CA THR A 45 18.07 3.87 2.01
C THR A 45 17.01 4.87 1.54
N SER A 46 16.01 4.40 0.80
CA SER A 46 14.78 5.10 0.42
C SER A 46 13.70 4.09 0.01
N GLY A 47 12.44 4.53 -0.06
CA GLY A 47 11.34 3.72 -0.61
C GLY A 47 11.61 3.23 -2.04
N GLN A 48 12.21 4.07 -2.90
CA GLN A 48 12.60 3.69 -4.26
C GLN A 48 13.70 2.62 -4.28
N THR A 49 14.69 2.74 -3.40
CA THR A 49 15.77 1.75 -3.30
C THR A 49 15.23 0.40 -2.85
N LEU A 50 14.32 0.40 -1.86
CA LEU A 50 13.64 -0.82 -1.43
C LEU A 50 12.79 -1.40 -2.57
N ALA A 51 12.02 -0.59 -3.28
CA ALA A 51 11.21 -1.05 -4.41
C ALA A 51 12.08 -1.72 -5.49
N ALA A 52 13.23 -1.12 -5.82
CA ALA A 52 14.18 -1.68 -6.77
C ALA A 52 14.80 -3.00 -6.28
N TYR A 53 15.19 -3.06 -5.01
CA TYR A 53 15.72 -4.27 -4.38
C TYR A 53 14.70 -5.42 -4.40
N LEU A 54 13.48 -5.17 -3.95
CA LEU A 54 12.42 -6.17 -3.89
C LEU A 54 11.95 -6.62 -5.29
N SER A 55 11.99 -5.73 -6.28
CA SER A 55 11.71 -6.07 -7.67
C SER A 55 12.70 -7.08 -8.25
N THR A 56 13.82 -7.37 -7.59
CA THR A 56 14.72 -8.46 -8.02
C THR A 56 14.15 -9.86 -7.71
N PHE A 57 13.22 -9.97 -6.75
CA PHE A 57 12.63 -11.22 -6.27
C PHE A 57 11.18 -11.43 -6.71
N VAL A 58 10.43 -10.35 -6.88
CA VAL A 58 9.01 -10.37 -7.27
C VAL A 58 8.85 -9.65 -8.59
N ASP A 59 8.14 -10.28 -9.53
CA ASP A 59 7.84 -9.66 -10.82
C ASP A 59 6.79 -8.55 -10.65
N VAL A 60 7.01 -7.46 -11.40
CA VAL A 60 6.16 -6.27 -11.36
C VAL A 60 5.48 -6.15 -12.72
N GLU A 61 4.16 -6.24 -12.74
CA GLU A 61 3.37 -6.01 -13.94
C GLU A 61 3.20 -4.51 -14.19
N GLY A 62 3.16 -4.07 -15.44
CA GLY A 62 2.96 -2.65 -15.75
C GLY A 62 2.68 -2.41 -17.22
N ILE A 63 2.60 -1.14 -17.60
CA ILE A 63 2.29 -0.74 -18.98
C ILE A 63 3.59 -0.66 -19.79
N ILE A 64 3.67 -1.43 -20.87
CA ILE A 64 4.73 -1.32 -21.86
C ILE A 64 4.14 -0.63 -23.09
N VAL A 65 4.57 0.62 -23.33
CA VAL A 65 4.02 1.47 -24.41
C VAL A 65 4.73 1.23 -25.75
N ASP A 66 6.00 0.82 -25.75
CA ASP A 66 6.77 0.49 -26.96
C ASP A 66 7.09 -1.02 -27.01
N ALA A 67 6.77 -1.66 -28.13
CA ALA A 67 7.10 -3.07 -28.36
C ALA A 67 8.60 -3.38 -28.22
N LYS A 68 9.48 -2.39 -28.44
CA LYS A 68 10.93 -2.52 -28.22
C LYS A 68 11.32 -2.67 -26.75
N ASP A 69 10.46 -2.24 -25.83
CA ASP A 69 10.65 -2.33 -24.39
C ASP A 69 9.97 -3.55 -23.78
N SER A 70 9.35 -4.42 -24.59
CA SER A 70 8.67 -5.64 -24.14
C SER A 70 9.56 -6.63 -23.37
N ALA A 71 10.89 -6.57 -23.59
CA ALA A 71 11.86 -7.39 -22.89
C ALA A 71 12.45 -6.72 -21.64
N LYS A 72 12.14 -5.44 -21.37
CA LYS A 72 12.65 -4.75 -20.18
C LYS A 72 11.84 -5.18 -18.97
N LYS A 73 12.55 -5.62 -17.93
CA LYS A 73 11.95 -5.84 -16.62
C LYS A 73 11.44 -4.51 -16.06
N ILE A 74 10.18 -4.48 -15.67
CA ILE A 74 9.58 -3.34 -14.99
C ILE A 74 10.04 -3.40 -13.52
N ILE A 75 10.40 -2.23 -13.00
CA ILE A 75 10.83 -2.05 -11.62
C ILE A 75 9.78 -1.18 -10.94
N ALA A 76 9.31 -1.61 -9.77
CA ALA A 76 8.42 -0.81 -8.95
C ALA A 76 9.11 0.46 -8.47
N ASP A 77 8.36 1.56 -8.36
CA ASP A 77 8.88 2.85 -7.87
C ASP A 77 8.47 3.15 -6.42
N ARG A 78 7.51 2.39 -5.87
CA ARG A 78 7.02 2.53 -4.50
C ARG A 78 6.73 1.17 -3.88
N VAL A 79 6.82 1.13 -2.55
CA VAL A 79 6.37 0.01 -1.73
C VAL A 79 5.29 0.50 -0.77
N VAL A 80 4.24 -0.28 -0.61
CA VAL A 80 3.12 0.01 0.29
C VAL A 80 2.87 -1.20 1.20
N THR A 81 2.59 -0.98 2.48
CA THR A 81 2.25 -2.06 3.42
C THR A 81 0.81 -2.54 3.23
N GLY A 82 0.44 -3.68 3.80
CA GLY A 82 -0.95 -4.16 3.79
C GLY A 82 -1.98 -3.22 4.45
N LYS A 83 -1.50 -2.25 5.24
CA LYS A 83 -2.32 -1.20 5.86
C LYS A 83 -2.49 0.04 4.96
N GLY A 84 -1.88 0.05 3.77
CA GLY A 84 -1.92 1.19 2.84
C GLY A 84 -0.91 2.29 3.15
N VAL A 85 0.11 2.02 3.97
CA VAL A 85 1.15 3.00 4.33
C VAL A 85 2.31 2.91 3.33
N HIS A 86 2.74 4.04 2.79
CA HIS A 86 3.93 4.10 1.95
C HIS A 86 5.18 3.88 2.79
N VAL A 87 6.06 2.99 2.32
CA VAL A 87 7.35 2.76 2.95
C VAL A 87 8.35 3.76 2.38
N HIS A 88 8.83 4.67 3.23
CA HIS A 88 9.82 5.68 2.89
C HIS A 88 11.18 5.39 3.52
N ALA A 89 11.19 4.77 4.70
CA ALA A 89 12.36 4.41 5.48
C ALA A 89 12.21 3.02 6.13
N TYR A 90 13.30 2.51 6.70
CA TYR A 90 13.32 1.20 7.36
C TYR A 90 12.30 1.09 8.50
N ASP A 91 12.15 2.17 9.29
CA ASP A 91 11.26 2.22 10.45
C ASP A 91 9.76 2.15 10.09
N ASP A 92 9.41 2.28 8.80
CA ASP A 92 8.03 2.13 8.32
C ASP A 92 7.61 0.65 8.16
N ILE A 93 8.54 -0.29 8.34
CA ILE A 93 8.34 -1.72 8.14
C ILE A 93 8.31 -2.44 9.49
N GLN A 94 7.33 -3.31 9.67
CA GLN A 94 7.19 -4.16 10.85
C GLN A 94 7.41 -5.64 10.50
N ASP A 95 7.78 -6.40 11.53
CA ASP A 95 7.93 -7.85 11.39
C ASP A 95 6.60 -8.48 10.98
N HIS A 96 6.68 -9.35 9.98
CA HIS A 96 5.58 -10.01 9.29
C HIS A 96 4.66 -9.09 8.49
N ASP A 97 5.11 -7.89 8.11
CA ASP A 97 4.37 -7.05 7.18
C ASP A 97 4.23 -7.71 5.81
N ASN A 98 3.06 -7.49 5.20
CA ASN A 98 2.85 -7.72 3.78
C ASN A 98 3.20 -6.43 3.04
N LEU A 99 4.14 -6.52 2.09
CA LEU A 99 4.59 -5.41 1.27
C LEU A 99 4.15 -5.60 -0.20
N TYR A 100 3.70 -4.52 -0.82
CA TYR A 100 3.18 -4.51 -2.18
C TYR A 100 4.04 -3.63 -3.07
N LEU A 101 4.51 -4.20 -4.18
CA LEU A 101 5.30 -3.49 -5.17
C LEU A 101 4.39 -2.73 -6.12
N ILE A 102 4.50 -1.41 -6.15
CA ILE A 102 3.66 -0.55 -6.98
C ILE A 102 4.43 -0.17 -8.25
N PRO A 103 3.91 -0.52 -9.44
CA PRO A 103 4.51 -0.12 -10.69
C PRO A 103 4.45 1.40 -10.92
N PRO A 104 5.34 1.95 -11.76
CA PRO A 104 5.22 3.32 -12.24
C PRO A 104 3.86 3.54 -12.89
N ASP A 105 3.25 4.71 -12.65
CA ASP A 105 1.93 5.11 -13.17
C ASP A 105 0.71 4.30 -12.66
N PHE A 106 0.90 3.40 -11.69
CA PHE A 106 -0.18 2.65 -11.07
C PHE A 106 -0.48 3.15 -9.64
N HIS A 107 -1.75 3.00 -9.26
CA HIS A 107 -2.19 3.16 -7.88
C HIS A 107 -2.07 1.84 -7.11
N PHE A 108 -1.92 1.94 -5.80
CA PHE A 108 -2.03 0.79 -4.92
C PHE A 108 -3.44 0.18 -4.98
N VAL A 109 -3.49 -1.14 -5.06
CA VAL A 109 -4.73 -1.92 -5.04
C VAL A 109 -4.69 -2.81 -3.80
N TRP A 110 -5.67 -2.64 -2.92
CA TRP A 110 -5.82 -3.56 -1.80
C TRP A 110 -6.09 -4.99 -2.30
N PRO A 111 -5.39 -5.99 -1.74
CA PRO A 111 -5.60 -7.38 -2.10
C PRO A 111 -6.90 -7.91 -1.50
N TYR A 112 -7.53 -8.86 -2.19
CA TYR A 112 -8.62 -9.65 -1.60
C TYR A 112 -7.99 -10.84 -0.86
N VAL A 113 -8.03 -10.85 0.48
CA VAL A 113 -7.44 -11.93 1.28
C VAL A 113 -8.42 -13.10 1.42
N GLU A 114 -9.57 -12.83 2.03
CA GLU A 114 -10.69 -13.76 2.19
C GLU A 114 -11.97 -12.99 2.46
N PHE A 115 -13.13 -13.63 2.30
CA PHE A 115 -14.42 -12.99 2.58
C PHE A 115 -14.49 -12.53 4.05
N GLY A 116 -14.86 -11.27 4.27
CA GLY A 116 -14.98 -10.68 5.59
C GLY A 116 -13.65 -10.22 6.21
N HIS A 117 -12.50 -10.40 5.53
CA HIS A 117 -11.23 -9.85 5.98
C HIS A 117 -11.32 -8.32 6.11
N ARG A 118 -10.82 -7.77 7.22
CA ARG A 118 -10.90 -6.34 7.54
C ARG A 118 -9.52 -5.74 7.77
N VAL A 119 -9.29 -4.60 7.13
CA VAL A 119 -8.12 -3.75 7.35
C VAL A 119 -8.57 -2.40 7.88
N ALA A 120 -8.00 -1.97 9.01
CA ALA A 120 -8.17 -0.63 9.53
C ALA A 120 -7.11 0.30 8.93
N ILE A 121 -7.56 1.35 8.25
CA ILE A 121 -6.72 2.32 7.56
C ILE A 121 -6.71 3.61 8.38
N GLU A 122 -5.56 3.89 8.98
CA GLU A 122 -5.34 5.13 9.71
C GLU A 122 -5.08 6.26 8.72
N SER A 123 -5.95 7.28 8.72
CA SER A 123 -5.81 8.45 7.85
C SER A 123 -6.11 9.72 8.62
N THR A 124 -5.20 10.70 8.52
CA THR A 124 -5.41 12.06 9.04
C THR A 124 -6.55 12.78 8.32
N GLN A 125 -7.00 12.26 7.18
CA GLN A 125 -8.10 12.80 6.37
C GLN A 125 -9.43 12.08 6.63
N SER A 126 -9.50 11.17 7.60
CA SER A 126 -10.75 10.47 7.91
C SER A 126 -11.86 11.46 8.29
N PRO A 127 -12.98 11.51 7.56
CA PRO A 127 -14.07 12.44 7.85
C PRO A 127 -14.75 12.19 9.20
N THR A 128 -14.65 10.96 9.71
CA THR A 128 -15.28 10.53 10.96
C THR A 128 -14.36 10.64 12.17
N GLY A 129 -13.07 10.93 11.96
CA GLY A 129 -12.04 10.86 13.00
C GLY A 129 -11.73 9.46 13.49
N LYS A 130 -12.30 8.42 12.84
CA LYS A 130 -12.04 7.01 13.10
C LYS A 130 -11.24 6.38 11.95
N PRO A 131 -10.55 5.25 12.17
CA PRO A 131 -9.95 4.52 11.07
C PRO A 131 -11.01 4.10 10.04
N ILE A 132 -10.71 4.28 8.75
CA ILE A 132 -11.58 3.76 7.69
C ILE A 132 -11.37 2.25 7.64
N VAL A 133 -12.44 1.46 7.69
CA VAL A 133 -12.32 -0.01 7.61
C VAL A 133 -12.67 -0.48 6.22
N LEU A 134 -11.74 -1.19 5.59
CA LEU A 134 -11.96 -1.88 4.31
C LEU A 134 -12.26 -3.35 4.59
N GLU A 135 -13.38 -3.85 4.11
CA GLU A 135 -13.80 -5.25 4.25
C GLU A 135 -13.90 -5.95 2.88
N SER A 136 -13.23 -7.10 2.74
CA SER A 136 -13.30 -7.92 1.54
C SER A 136 -14.68 -8.59 1.39
N PHE A 137 -15.33 -8.40 0.24
CA PHE A 137 -16.69 -8.91 -0.01
C PHE A 137 -16.78 -9.89 -1.18
N SER A 138 -16.08 -9.64 -2.28
CA SER A 138 -16.03 -10.56 -3.43
C SER A 138 -14.69 -10.44 -4.13
N GLU A 139 -14.18 -11.55 -4.65
CA GLU A 139 -12.91 -11.60 -5.39
C GLU A 139 -13.10 -11.31 -6.89
N SER A 140 -14.15 -11.86 -7.51
CA SER A 140 -14.42 -11.71 -8.95
C SER A 140 -15.93 -11.53 -9.22
N PRO A 141 -16.42 -10.28 -9.44
CA PRO A 141 -15.64 -9.04 -9.46
C PRO A 141 -15.08 -8.69 -8.08
N ARG A 142 -13.96 -7.96 -8.04
CA ARG A 142 -13.35 -7.52 -6.79
C ARG A 142 -14.19 -6.41 -6.16
N VAL A 143 -14.72 -6.67 -4.97
CA VAL A 143 -15.60 -5.76 -4.23
C VAL A 143 -15.16 -5.68 -2.78
N PHE A 144 -15.12 -4.46 -2.27
CA PHE A 144 -14.88 -4.16 -0.87
C PHE A 144 -16.01 -3.31 -0.31
N LEU A 145 -16.32 -3.50 0.97
CA LEU A 145 -17.16 -2.60 1.74
C LEU A 145 -16.26 -1.60 2.47
N LEU A 146 -16.62 -0.32 2.41
CA LEU A 146 -15.97 0.75 3.16
C LEU A 146 -16.85 1.12 4.34
N HIS A 147 -16.29 1.05 5.54
CA HIS A 147 -16.94 1.49 6.77
C HIS A 147 -16.25 2.74 7.32
N ASP A 148 -16.99 3.52 8.09
CA ASP A 148 -16.53 4.78 8.71
C ASP A 148 -15.99 5.83 7.70
N PHE A 149 -16.37 5.70 6.42
CA PHE A 149 -15.95 6.61 5.34
C PHE A 149 -16.74 7.94 5.33
N PHE A 150 -17.98 7.93 5.83
CA PHE A 150 -18.82 9.11 6.00
C PHE A 150 -19.41 9.15 7.41
N THR A 151 -19.66 10.36 7.91
CA THR A 151 -20.61 10.53 9.02
C THR A 151 -22.05 10.32 8.52
N SER A 152 -22.99 10.05 9.43
CA SER A 152 -24.41 9.95 9.07
C SER A 152 -24.91 11.22 8.38
N ASP A 153 -24.57 12.40 8.92
CA ASP A 153 -24.96 13.69 8.36
C ASP A 153 -24.41 13.90 6.93
N GLN A 154 -23.17 13.48 6.66
CA GLN A 154 -22.57 13.55 5.33
C GLN A 154 -23.24 12.59 4.34
N ALA A 155 -23.64 11.40 4.81
CA ALA A 155 -24.38 10.46 3.98
C ALA A 155 -25.76 11.03 3.62
N ASP A 156 -26.45 11.66 4.57
CA ASP A 156 -27.73 12.31 4.34
C ASP A 156 -27.59 13.50 3.37
N GLU A 157 -26.56 14.35 3.52
CA GLU A 157 -26.29 15.45 2.59
C GLU A 157 -26.03 14.93 1.16
N LEU A 158 -25.26 13.84 1.02
CA LEU A 158 -25.00 13.22 -0.28
C LEU A 158 -26.29 12.70 -0.92
N ILE A 159 -27.16 12.06 -0.13
CA ILE A 159 -28.46 11.55 -0.59
C ILE A 159 -29.33 12.72 -1.04
N GLU A 160 -29.50 13.74 -0.21
CA GLU A 160 -30.33 14.92 -0.50
C GLU A 160 -29.84 15.63 -1.76
N ARG A 161 -28.54 15.90 -1.85
CA ARG A 161 -27.92 16.52 -3.03
C ARG A 161 -28.18 15.69 -4.27
N THR A 162 -27.96 14.38 -4.21
CA THR A 162 -28.15 13.49 -5.36
C THR A 162 -29.62 13.46 -5.82
N LEU A 163 -30.56 13.45 -4.89
CA LEU A 163 -32.00 13.47 -5.18
C LEU A 163 -32.47 14.82 -5.75
N SER A 164 -31.82 15.93 -5.38
CA SER A 164 -32.13 17.26 -5.91
C SER A 164 -31.69 17.47 -7.38
N ILE A 165 -30.78 16.64 -7.90
CA ILE A 165 -30.33 16.73 -9.29
C ILE A 165 -31.45 16.22 -10.21
N THR A 166 -32.11 17.15 -10.90
CA THR A 166 -33.25 16.86 -11.80
C THR A 166 -32.88 16.89 -13.28
N THR A 167 -31.71 17.45 -13.63
CA THR A 167 -31.18 17.54 -14.99
C THR A 167 -31.06 16.15 -15.62
N ALA A 168 -31.62 15.96 -16.83
CA ALA A 168 -31.83 14.64 -17.43
C ALA A 168 -30.53 13.82 -17.61
N GLU A 169 -29.42 14.52 -17.83
CA GLU A 169 -28.09 13.95 -18.04
C GLU A 169 -27.48 13.40 -16.75
N GLN A 170 -27.74 14.04 -15.61
CA GLN A 170 -27.05 13.82 -14.34
C GLN A 170 -27.94 13.24 -13.23
N LYS A 171 -29.26 13.25 -13.41
CA LYS A 171 -30.20 12.68 -12.44
C LYS A 171 -29.97 11.18 -12.28
N LEU A 172 -30.30 10.64 -11.11
CA LEU A 172 -30.31 9.20 -10.88
C LEU A 172 -31.20 8.50 -11.92
N LYS A 173 -30.61 7.53 -12.64
CA LYS A 173 -31.32 6.70 -13.61
C LYS A 173 -31.55 5.34 -12.99
N ARG A 174 -32.80 4.88 -13.01
CA ARG A 174 -33.14 3.51 -12.61
C ARG A 174 -32.49 2.56 -13.61
N SER A 175 -31.62 1.68 -13.15
CA SER A 175 -31.10 0.57 -13.95
C SER A 175 -32.29 -0.29 -14.42
N ARG A 176 -32.42 -0.47 -15.73
CA ARG A 176 -33.41 -1.35 -16.35
C ARG A 176 -32.68 -2.56 -16.91
N VAL A 177 -33.10 -3.75 -16.50
CA VAL A 177 -32.71 -5.00 -17.18
C VAL A 177 -33.54 -5.07 -18.45
N LEU A 178 -32.89 -5.00 -19.61
CA LEU A 178 -33.54 -5.28 -20.88
C LEU A 178 -33.70 -6.80 -20.98
N THR A 179 -34.86 -7.31 -20.60
CA THR A 179 -35.26 -8.67 -21.02
C THR A 179 -35.47 -8.65 -22.53
N LYS A 180 -34.71 -9.46 -23.26
CA LYS A 180 -34.97 -9.73 -24.67
C LYS A 180 -36.30 -10.48 -24.79
N GLU A 181 -37.21 -9.95 -25.58
CA GLU A 181 -38.39 -10.68 -26.09
C GLU A 181 -37.97 -11.69 -27.17
#